data_AF-A0A924ND68-F1
#
_entry.id   AF-A0A924ND68-F1
#
_cell.length_a   1.000
_cell.length_b   1.000
_cell.length_c   1.000
_cell.angle_alpha   90.00
_cell.angle_beta   90.00
_cell.angle_gamma   90.00
#
_symmetry.space_group_name_H-M   'P 1'
#
loop_
_entity.id
_entity.type
_entity.pdbx_description
1 polymer ?
#
loop_
_entity_poly.entity_id
_entity_poly.type
_entity_poly.pdbx_seq_one_letter_code
_entity_poly.pdbx_strand_id
1 'polypeptide(L)'
;MVAGEPMATAVLLTAFGLLLATSVALSRASARLGLPVALLFLLVGVLAGREGIGHIPFDDYGFTFRLGTTALVLILFDGGLNTSIAAARSVLFPSAVLATVGVVATAGLVAVAAHVMGVA
;
A
#
# COMPACT_ATOMS: atom_id res chain seq x y z
N MET A 1 -11.99 -40.08 28.61
CA MET A 1 -11.49 -38.72 28.25
C MET A 1 -10.57 -38.76 27.01
N VAL A 2 -10.93 -39.48 25.94
CA VAL A 2 -10.20 -39.52 24.64
C VAL A 2 -11.24 -39.87 23.56
N ALA A 3 -12.20 -38.99 23.32
CA ALA A 3 -13.21 -39.19 22.25
C ALA A 3 -13.60 -37.88 21.52
N GLY A 4 -13.22 -36.71 22.06
CA GLY A 4 -13.36 -35.40 21.40
C GLY A 4 -12.15 -34.95 20.58
N GLU A 5 -10.98 -35.56 20.81
CA GLU A 5 -9.72 -35.25 20.11
C GLU A 5 -9.74 -35.42 18.58
N PRO A 6 -10.40 -36.45 17.97
CA PRO A 6 -10.30 -36.67 16.52
C PRO A 6 -11.11 -35.66 15.70
N MET A 7 -12.29 -35.23 16.18
CA MET A 7 -13.10 -34.23 15.50
C MET A 7 -12.44 -32.85 15.56
N ALA A 8 -11.88 -32.49 16.72
CA ALA A 8 -11.13 -31.23 16.87
C ALA A 8 -9.89 -31.21 15.98
N THR A 9 -9.12 -32.31 15.92
CA THR A 9 -7.95 -32.43 15.04
C THR A 9 -8.36 -32.38 13.56
N ALA A 10 -9.44 -33.05 13.18
CA ALA A 10 -9.96 -33.02 11.81
C ALA A 10 -10.39 -31.62 11.39
N VAL A 11 -11.08 -30.88 12.27
CA VAL A 11 -11.50 -29.48 12.04
C VAL A 11 -10.29 -28.56 11.96
N LEU A 12 -9.29 -28.72 12.84
CA LEU A 12 -8.05 -27.94 12.79
C LEU A 12 -7.29 -28.18 11.49
N LEU A 13 -7.11 -29.44 11.07
CA LEU A 13 -6.40 -29.79 9.83
C LEU A 13 -7.14 -29.30 8.59
N THR A 14 -8.48 -29.38 8.56
CA THR A 14 -9.27 -28.81 7.45
C THR A 14 -9.22 -27.29 7.44
N ALA A 15 -9.31 -26.62 8.59
CA ALA A 15 -9.17 -25.17 8.67
C ALA A 15 -7.78 -24.71 8.21
N PHE A 16 -6.72 -25.39 8.64
CA PHE A 16 -5.34 -25.10 8.24
C PHE A 16 -5.12 -25.36 6.75
N GLY A 17 -5.64 -26.48 6.24
CA GLY A 17 -5.60 -26.81 4.81
C GLY A 17 -6.35 -25.79 3.96
N LEU A 18 -7.51 -25.32 4.41
CA LEU A 18 -8.28 -24.28 3.75
C LEU A 18 -7.51 -22.95 3.76
N LEU A 19 -6.96 -22.55 4.91
CA LEU A 19 -6.12 -21.37 5.06
C LEU A 19 -4.93 -21.39 4.09
N LEU A 20 -4.20 -22.51 4.03
CA LEU A 20 -3.06 -22.69 3.14
C LEU A 20 -3.51 -22.65 1.67
N ALA A 21 -4.60 -23.32 1.31
CA ALA A 21 -5.14 -23.32 -0.04
C ALA A 21 -5.54 -21.90 -0.49
N THR A 22 -6.24 -21.16 0.37
CA THR A 22 -6.64 -19.77 0.11
C THR A 22 -5.42 -18.85 0.02
N SER A 23 -4.41 -19.03 0.88
CA SER A 23 -3.18 -18.24 0.87
C SER A 23 -2.36 -18.47 -0.41
N VAL A 24 -2.27 -19.71 -0.89
CA VAL A 24 -1.62 -20.04 -2.18
C VAL A 24 -2.43 -19.51 -3.36
N ALA A 25 -3.76 -19.60 -3.32
CA ALA A 25 -4.64 -19.07 -4.36
C ALA A 25 -4.50 -17.54 -4.47
N LEU A 26 -4.55 -16.82 -3.34
CA LEU A 26 -4.32 -15.37 -3.28
C LEU A 26 -2.90 -14.99 -3.69
N SER A 27 -1.88 -15.72 -3.22
CA SER A 27 -0.49 -15.46 -3.59
C SER A 27 -0.26 -15.60 -5.09
N ARG A 28 -0.84 -16.63 -5.73
CA ARG A 28 -0.82 -16.78 -7.18
C ARG A 28 -1.64 -15.71 -7.91
N ALA A 29 -2.78 -15.27 -7.37
CA ALA A 29 -3.57 -14.19 -7.95
C ALA A 29 -2.82 -12.85 -7.89
N SER A 30 -2.20 -12.54 -6.76
CA SER A 30 -1.32 -11.37 -6.58
C SER A 30 -0.11 -11.42 -7.52
N ALA A 31 0.51 -12.60 -7.71
CA ALA A 31 1.62 -12.77 -8.63
C ALA A 31 1.22 -12.68 -10.12
N ARG A 32 -0.02 -13.05 -10.48
CA ARG A 32 -0.49 -13.06 -11.87
C ARG A 32 -0.99 -11.73 -12.39
N LEU A 33 -1.48 -10.86 -11.51
CA LEU A 33 -1.99 -9.57 -11.95
C LEU A 33 -0.84 -8.62 -12.34
N GLY A 34 0.36 -8.76 -11.78
CA GLY A 34 1.49 -7.87 -12.08
C GLY A 34 1.25 -6.39 -11.74
N LEU A 35 0.05 -6.04 -11.28
CA LEU A 35 -0.31 -4.72 -10.82
C LEU A 35 0.27 -4.51 -9.41
N PRO A 36 0.93 -3.35 -9.17
CA PRO A 36 1.30 -2.93 -7.83
C PRO A 36 0.08 -2.98 -6.90
N VAL A 37 0.25 -3.49 -5.68
CA VAL A 37 -0.81 -3.51 -4.65
C VAL A 37 -1.43 -2.12 -4.45
N ALA A 38 -0.64 -1.06 -4.56
CA ALA A 38 -1.13 0.32 -4.51
C ALA A 38 -2.19 0.62 -5.59
N LEU A 39 -2.03 0.10 -6.82
CA LEU A 39 -3.03 0.26 -7.88
C LEU A 39 -4.34 -0.46 -7.55
N LEU A 40 -4.27 -1.63 -6.91
CA LEU A 40 -5.48 -2.34 -6.47
C LEU A 40 -6.22 -1.55 -5.39
N PHE A 41 -5.51 -1.03 -4.38
CA PHE A 41 -6.13 -0.18 -3.36
C PHE A 41 -6.71 1.11 -3.94
N LEU A 42 -6.03 1.72 -4.92
CA LEU A 42 -6.55 2.89 -5.63
C LEU A 42 -7.85 2.56 -6.37
N LEU A 43 -7.89 1.44 -7.12
CA LEU A 43 -9.08 1.00 -7.85
C LEU A 43 -10.25 0.77 -6.90
N VAL A 44 -10.02 0.07 -5.79
CA VAL A 44 -11.03 -0.15 -4.75
C VAL A 44 -11.52 1.18 -4.19
N GLY A 45 -10.64 2.14 -3.92
CA GLY A 45 -11.00 3.47 -3.45
C GLY A 45 -11.88 4.24 -4.45
N VAL A 46 -11.51 4.24 -5.73
CA VAL A 46 -12.30 4.88 -6.80
C VAL A 46 -13.67 4.20 -6.96
N LEU A 47 -13.74 2.86 -6.92
CA LEU A 47 -14.99 2.12 -7.01
C LEU A 47 -15.88 2.29 -5.77
N ALA A 48 -15.30 2.51 -4.59
CA ALA A 48 -16.04 2.75 -3.36
C ALA A 48 -16.55 4.20 -3.25
N GLY A 49 -15.89 5.15 -3.92
CA GLY A 49 -16.23 6.57 -3.90
C GLY A 49 -17.62 6.89 -4.45
N ARG A 50 -17.96 8.19 -4.41
CA ARG A 50 -19.30 8.70 -4.75
C ARG A 50 -19.71 8.36 -6.18
N GLU A 51 -18.79 8.46 -7.14
CA GLU A 51 -19.01 8.15 -8.56
C GLU A 51 -18.82 6.65 -8.86
N GLY A 52 -18.43 5.87 -7.86
CA GLY A 52 -18.21 4.43 -7.96
C GLY A 52 -19.45 3.61 -7.60
N ILE A 53 -19.30 2.28 -7.67
CA ILE A 53 -20.36 1.30 -7.35
C ILE A 53 -20.77 1.42 -5.86
N GLY A 54 -19.83 1.78 -4.98
CA GLY A 54 -20.06 1.90 -3.54
C GLY A 54 -20.87 3.13 -3.14
N HIS A 55 -20.92 4.19 -3.97
CA HIS A 55 -21.63 5.45 -3.70
C HIS A 55 -21.38 6.05 -2.31
N ILE A 56 -20.19 5.84 -1.72
CA ILE A 56 -19.91 6.32 -0.36
C ILE A 56 -19.64 7.83 -0.42
N PRO A 57 -20.48 8.68 0.19
CA PRO A 57 -20.26 10.12 0.22
C PRO A 57 -19.12 10.43 1.19
N PHE A 58 -18.01 10.96 0.67
CA PHE A 58 -16.83 11.37 1.44
C PHE A 58 -16.64 12.89 1.29
N ASP A 59 -17.36 13.66 2.10
CA ASP A 59 -17.25 15.13 2.12
C ASP A 59 -16.43 15.65 3.31
N ASP A 60 -15.85 14.76 4.13
CA ASP A 60 -15.02 15.13 5.28
C ASP A 60 -13.53 15.14 4.91
N TYR A 61 -13.07 16.32 4.47
CA TYR A 61 -11.66 16.59 4.19
C TYR A 61 -10.78 16.47 5.46
N GLY A 62 -11.33 16.79 6.64
CA GLY A 62 -10.59 16.73 7.91
C GLY A 62 -10.27 15.29 8.32
N PHE A 63 -11.25 14.40 8.19
CA PHE A 63 -11.05 12.97 8.39
C PHE A 63 -10.05 12.40 7.39
N THR A 64 -10.20 12.75 6.11
CA THR A 64 -9.29 12.30 5.02
C THR A 64 -7.85 12.72 5.28
N PHE A 65 -7.62 13.97 5.66
CA PHE A 65 -6.28 14.47 5.98
C PHE A 65 -5.67 13.71 7.16
N ARG A 66 -6.42 13.56 8.28
CA ARG A 66 -5.92 12.85 9.47
C ARG A 66 -5.59 11.39 9.17
N LEU A 67 -6.48 10.69 8.45
CA LEU A 67 -6.27 9.30 8.09
C LEU A 67 -5.08 9.16 7.14
N GLY A 68 -5.00 10.01 6.12
CA GLY A 68 -3.90 10.03 5.15
C GLY A 68 -2.55 10.33 5.80
N THR A 69 -2.47 11.34 6.67
CA THR A 69 -1.24 11.65 7.41
C THR A 69 -0.86 10.50 8.36
N THR A 70 -1.82 9.90 9.07
CA THR A 70 -1.55 8.75 9.94
C THR A 70 -0.99 7.59 9.14
N ALA A 71 -1.61 7.25 8.01
CA ALA A 71 -1.14 6.20 7.11
C ALA A 71 0.26 6.52 6.55
N LEU A 72 0.51 7.76 6.11
CA LEU A 72 1.81 8.20 5.60
C LEU A 72 2.92 8.04 6.64
N VAL A 73 2.65 8.46 7.89
CA VAL A 73 3.59 8.30 9.00
C VAL A 73 3.90 6.83 9.25
N LEU A 74 2.90 5.96 9.28
CA LEU A 74 3.09 4.52 9.48
C LEU A 74 3.89 3.87 8.34
N ILE A 75 3.56 4.21 7.08
CA ILE A 75 4.27 3.69 5.90
C ILE A 75 5.74 4.15 5.91
N LEU A 76 6.00 5.43 6.20
CA LEU A 76 7.37 5.96 6.25
C LEU A 76 8.17 5.36 7.42
N PHE A 77 7.51 5.15 8.57
CA PHE A 77 8.11 4.50 9.72
C PHE A 77 8.50 3.06 9.43
N ASP A 78 7.60 2.28 8.82
CA ASP A 78 7.86 0.89 8.42
C ASP A 78 9.01 0.80 7.40
N GLY A 79 8.97 1.64 6.36
CA GLY A 79 10.04 1.72 5.37
C GLY A 79 11.40 2.14 5.96
N GLY A 80 11.38 3.03 6.95
CA GLY A 80 12.58 3.45 7.69
C GLY A 80 13.17 2.35 8.56
N LEU A 81 12.33 1.62 9.31
CA LEU A 81 12.76 0.52 10.17
C LEU A 81 13.27 -0.69 9.39
N ASN A 82 12.67 -0.99 8.24
CA ASN A 82 13.05 -2.14 7.43
C ASN A 82 14.32 -1.90 6.58
N THR A 83 14.86 -0.68 6.59
CA THR A 83 16.09 -0.31 5.86
C THR A 83 17.32 -0.45 6.76
N SER A 84 18.32 -1.22 6.31
CA SER A 84 19.55 -1.35 7.09
C SER A 84 20.31 -0.02 7.20
N ILE A 85 20.66 0.37 8.43
CA ILE A 85 21.41 1.60 8.71
C ILE A 85 22.76 1.60 7.98
N ALA A 86 23.39 0.42 7.85
CA ALA A 86 24.66 0.27 7.14
C ALA A 86 24.53 0.59 5.64
N ALA A 87 23.48 0.07 4.97
CA ALA A 87 23.22 0.39 3.57
C ALA A 87 22.81 1.86 3.38
N ALA A 88 21.99 2.41 4.27
CA ALA A 88 21.61 3.82 4.21
C ALA A 88 22.83 4.75 4.32
N ARG A 89 23.77 4.42 5.21
CA ARG A 89 24.98 5.22 5.43
C ARG A 89 25.95 5.19 4.23
N SER A 90 26.06 4.08 3.51
CA SER A 90 26.98 3.97 2.36
C SER A 90 26.55 4.84 1.16
N VAL A 91 25.26 5.21 1.09
CA VAL A 91 24.69 6.03 0.00
C VAL A 91 24.08 7.35 0.48
N LEU A 92 24.40 7.81 1.70
CA LEU A 92 23.73 8.97 2.30
C LEU A 92 23.85 10.24 1.45
N PHE A 93 25.04 10.52 0.93
CA PHE A 93 25.29 11.71 0.12
C PHE A 93 24.53 11.71 -1.21
N PRO A 94 24.66 10.70 -2.10
CA PRO A 94 23.89 10.67 -3.35
C PRO A 94 22.38 10.64 -3.12
N SER A 95 21.90 9.91 -2.10
CA SER A 95 20.48 9.88 -1.75
C SER A 95 19.96 11.23 -1.28
N ALA A 96 20.73 11.97 -0.47
CA ALA A 96 20.34 13.30 0.00
C ALA A 96 20.24 14.32 -1.14
N VAL A 97 21.19 14.28 -2.10
CA VAL A 97 21.14 15.14 -3.29
C VAL A 97 19.92 14.82 -4.14
N LEU A 98 19.65 13.53 -4.36
CA LEU A 98 18.51 13.10 -5.18
C LEU A 98 17.16 13.46 -4.52
N ALA A 99 17.06 13.31 -3.19
CA ALA A 99 15.87 13.66 -2.42
C ALA A 99 15.60 15.17 -2.32
N THR A 100 16.61 16.01 -2.53
CA THR A 100 16.48 17.48 -2.47
C THR A 100 16.47 18.08 -3.86
N VAL A 101 17.63 18.14 -4.51
CA VAL A 101 17.82 18.72 -5.84
C VAL A 101 16.99 17.99 -6.89
N GLY A 102 16.97 16.65 -6.84
CA GLY A 102 16.18 15.85 -7.79
C GLY A 102 14.68 16.09 -7.67
N VAL A 103 14.16 16.23 -6.44
CA VAL A 103 12.74 16.53 -6.21
C VAL A 103 12.40 17.95 -6.65
N VAL A 104 13.22 18.95 -6.32
CA VAL A 104 13.00 20.33 -6.77
C VAL A 104 13.01 20.42 -8.30
N ALA A 105 13.95 19.74 -8.95
CA ALA A 105 14.04 19.73 -10.41
C ALA A 105 12.82 19.06 -11.07
N THR A 106 12.40 17.89 -10.58
CA THR A 106 11.24 17.18 -11.14
C THR A 106 9.92 17.88 -10.85
N ALA A 107 9.71 18.37 -9.62
CA ALA A 107 8.53 19.16 -9.26
C ALA A 107 8.45 20.47 -10.07
N GLY A 108 9.58 21.18 -10.23
CA GLY A 108 9.66 22.38 -11.04
C GLY A 108 9.36 22.13 -12.52
N LEU A 109 9.90 21.04 -13.08
CA LEU A 109 9.63 20.64 -14.46
C LEU A 109 8.13 20.36 -14.68
N VAL A 110 7.52 19.58 -13.79
CA VAL A 110 6.09 19.27 -13.86
C VAL A 110 5.25 20.54 -13.69
N ALA A 111 5.62 21.44 -12.79
CA ALA A 111 4.93 22.71 -12.59
C ALA A 111 4.97 23.60 -13.85
N VAL A 112 6.14 23.73 -14.48
CA VAL A 112 6.28 24.49 -15.74
C VAL A 112 5.47 23.83 -16.85
N ALA A 113 5.51 22.50 -16.98
CA ALA A 113 4.74 21.79 -17.98
C ALA A 113 3.22 21.97 -17.77
N ALA A 114 2.74 21.88 -16.53
CA ALA A 114 1.33 22.10 -16.19
C ALA A 114 0.88 23.54 -16.52
N HIS A 115 1.73 24.53 -16.22
CA HIS A 115 1.44 25.93 -16.54
C HIS A 115 1.39 26.19 -18.05
N VAL A 116 2.34 25.65 -18.82
CA VAL A 116 2.37 25.77 -20.29
C VAL A 116 1.15 25.10 -20.94
N MET A 117 0.68 23.97 -20.39
CA MET A 117 -0.54 23.30 -20.86
C MET A 117 -1.83 24.01 -20.41
N GLY A 118 -1.76 25.07 -19.59
CA GLY A 118 -2.93 25.79 -19.09
C GLY A 118 -3.75 25.03 -18.05
N VAL A 119 -3.16 24.01 -17.41
CA VAL A 119 -3.80 23.22 -16.34
C VAL A 119 -3.65 23.91 -14.98
N ALA A 120 -2.72 24.86 -14.85
CA ALA A 120 -2.38 25.59 -13.63
C ALA A 120 -2.40 27.10 -13.82
#